data_AF-U1NYK3-F1
#
_entry.id   AF-U1NYK3-F1
#
_cell.length_a   1.000
_cell.length_b   1.000
_cell.length_c   1.000
_cell.angle_alpha   90.00
_cell.angle_beta   90.00
_cell.angle_gamma   90.00
#
_symmetry.space_group_name_H-M   'P 1'
#
loop_
_entity.id
_entity.type
_entity.pdbx_description
1 polymer ?
#
loop_
_entity_poly.entity_id
_entity_poly.type
_entity_poly.pdbx_seq_one_letter_code
_entity_poly.pdbx_strand_id
1 'polypeptide(L)'
;MLKEGEQAPSFELPAVVGGRPARVSLDDALGESIIVLAFYPADFNPSCTDKSTDLSEFDVFRMQSDATILAISGDSIYSHRAFAETHDLHLPLLADVRGEVAEAYGVESGDTRYPTRRAVVVIDLKGQVTYRWAADDVEERPDIDAVQRAFAAVGDAELAETQYSEACERYSEGRDAFIEGMGAYRNRDWVLANGEFEAAAEALEIACDGFRRSTRFSEDETVTQSFERGLRVAEALGRAVDLFGDAAGAHASGDGQRGETLREEAETAVETLRELGPPPDPEDLPATLNDEAPTGEGLSKPAPGRSGLDTDTDGVPAAGDTTDQGTDADLTTGDRSQSEGDTATSDSIDDEDLEALAAEIETQEASDGSHR
;
A
#
# COMPACT_ATOMS: atom_id res chain seq x y z
N MET A 1 18.61 27.48 -9.37
CA MET A 1 18.08 26.15 -9.05
C MET A 1 17.71 26.08 -7.58
N LEU A 2 16.54 25.53 -7.27
CA LEU A 2 16.06 25.22 -5.90
C LEU A 2 17.09 24.43 -5.10
N LYS A 3 17.04 24.56 -3.77
CA LYS A 3 17.91 23.81 -2.86
C LYS A 3 17.17 22.62 -2.27
N GLU A 4 17.94 21.64 -1.80
CA GLU A 4 17.40 20.55 -0.98
C GLU A 4 16.79 21.10 0.31
N GLY A 5 15.67 20.51 0.73
CA GLY A 5 14.82 20.94 1.84
C GLY A 5 13.87 22.10 1.52
N GLU A 6 13.92 22.69 0.32
CA GLU A 6 12.92 23.68 -0.11
C GLU A 6 11.66 22.98 -0.65
N GLN A 7 10.50 23.60 -0.43
CA GLN A 7 9.25 23.13 -1.02
C GLN A 7 9.30 23.27 -2.54
N ALA A 8 8.94 22.20 -3.25
CA ALA A 8 8.80 22.20 -4.70
C ALA A 8 7.68 23.17 -5.13
N PRO A 9 7.95 24.14 -6.03
CA PRO A 9 6.92 25.00 -6.58
C PRO A 9 5.85 24.19 -7.31
N SER A 10 4.58 24.41 -6.95
CA SER A 10 3.43 23.81 -7.63
C SER A 10 3.34 24.29 -9.08
N PHE A 11 2.85 23.40 -9.95
CA PHE A 11 2.57 23.68 -11.34
C PHE A 11 1.43 22.80 -11.86
N GLU A 12 0.78 23.26 -12.93
CA GLU A 12 -0.18 22.45 -13.70
C GLU A 12 0.07 22.66 -15.20
N LEU A 13 0.66 21.65 -15.86
CA LEU A 13 1.09 21.74 -17.25
C LEU A 13 0.23 20.87 -18.18
N PRO A 14 0.00 21.31 -19.43
CA PRO A 14 -0.47 20.40 -20.47
C PRO A 14 0.62 19.35 -20.75
N ALA A 15 0.21 18.11 -20.95
CA ALA A 15 1.12 16.98 -21.09
C ALA A 15 0.69 16.01 -22.19
N VAL A 16 1.60 15.11 -22.56
CA VAL A 16 1.32 13.89 -23.30
C VAL A 16 1.60 12.70 -22.38
N VAL A 17 0.56 11.91 -22.08
CA VAL A 17 0.64 10.72 -21.22
C VAL A 17 0.11 9.52 -22.02
N GLY A 18 0.91 8.48 -22.17
CA GLY A 18 0.53 7.31 -23.00
C GLY A 18 0.14 7.69 -24.44
N GLY A 19 0.83 8.69 -25.01
CA GLY A 19 0.56 9.21 -26.35
C GLY A 19 -0.70 10.09 -26.50
N ARG A 20 -1.39 10.41 -25.39
CA ARG A 20 -2.62 11.22 -25.39
C ARG A 20 -2.44 12.55 -24.65
N PRO A 21 -3.07 13.64 -25.10
CA PRO A 21 -3.07 14.89 -24.35
C PRO A 21 -3.74 14.73 -22.97
N ALA A 22 -3.13 15.31 -21.94
CA ALA A 22 -3.62 15.36 -20.57
C ALA A 22 -3.25 16.71 -19.92
N ARG A 23 -3.71 16.94 -18.69
CA ARG A 23 -3.12 17.92 -17.78
C ARG A 23 -2.55 17.16 -16.58
N VAL A 24 -1.38 17.61 -16.11
CA VAL A 24 -0.70 17.03 -14.95
C VAL A 24 -0.41 18.16 -13.97
N SER A 25 -0.84 17.97 -12.73
CA SER A 25 -0.53 18.84 -11.60
C SER A 25 0.53 18.16 -10.74
N LEU A 26 1.48 18.93 -10.20
CA LEU A 26 2.39 18.40 -9.18
C LEU A 26 1.61 18.01 -7.92
N ASP A 27 0.70 18.87 -7.49
CA ASP A 27 -0.04 18.72 -6.22
C ASP A 27 -0.93 17.47 -6.22
N ASP A 28 -1.41 17.04 -7.40
CA ASP A 28 -2.21 15.82 -7.54
C ASP A 28 -1.37 14.54 -7.36
N ALA A 29 -0.05 14.62 -7.52
CA ALA A 29 0.86 13.48 -7.41
C ALA A 29 1.54 13.38 -6.03
N LEU A 30 1.54 14.47 -5.26
CA LEU A 30 2.10 14.50 -3.90
C LEU A 30 1.26 13.62 -2.96
N GLY A 31 1.90 13.07 -1.93
CA GLY A 31 1.29 12.13 -0.99
C GLY A 31 1.12 10.71 -1.51
N GLU A 32 1.01 10.51 -2.82
CA GLU A 32 0.85 9.18 -3.43
C GLU A 32 2.19 8.54 -3.81
N SER A 33 3.16 9.34 -4.27
CA SER A 33 4.44 8.83 -4.77
C SER A 33 5.57 9.84 -4.61
N ILE A 34 6.81 9.35 -4.65
CA ILE A 34 8.01 10.18 -4.77
C ILE A 34 8.09 10.69 -6.21
N ILE A 35 8.25 11.99 -6.39
CA ILE A 35 8.28 12.60 -7.72
C ILE A 35 9.71 12.75 -8.20
N VAL A 36 9.99 12.28 -9.42
CA VAL A 36 11.22 12.58 -10.14
C VAL A 36 10.87 13.51 -11.29
N LEU A 37 11.35 14.76 -11.23
CA LEU A 37 11.23 15.70 -12.35
C LEU A 37 12.49 15.62 -13.19
N ALA A 38 12.34 15.29 -14.47
CA ALA A 38 13.41 15.26 -15.46
C ALA A 38 13.26 16.43 -16.44
N PHE A 39 13.92 17.55 -16.17
CA PHE A 39 13.99 18.67 -17.09
C PHE A 39 14.99 18.37 -18.21
N TYR A 40 14.60 18.63 -19.45
CA TYR A 40 15.46 18.39 -20.61
C TYR A 40 15.44 19.56 -21.61
N PRO A 41 16.52 19.75 -22.41
CA PRO A 41 16.70 21.00 -23.15
C PRO A 41 15.70 21.24 -24.29
N ALA A 42 15.38 20.18 -25.03
CA ALA A 42 14.41 20.19 -26.13
C ALA A 42 14.12 18.76 -26.62
N ASP A 43 12.96 18.56 -27.22
CA ASP A 43 12.65 17.41 -28.06
C ASP A 43 13.60 17.36 -29.27
N PHE A 44 13.96 16.16 -29.73
CA PHE A 44 14.85 15.96 -30.88
C PHE A 44 16.16 16.76 -30.82
N ASN A 45 16.67 16.98 -29.60
CA ASN A 45 17.94 17.67 -29.38
C ASN A 45 19.14 16.84 -29.92
N PRO A 46 20.34 17.43 -30.04
CA PRO A 46 21.50 16.76 -30.62
C PRO A 46 21.99 15.51 -29.86
N SER A 47 21.65 15.37 -28.57
CA SER A 47 21.98 14.17 -27.80
C SER A 47 21.01 13.00 -28.04
N CYS A 48 19.89 13.23 -28.72
CA CYS A 48 19.03 12.17 -29.21
C CYS A 48 19.68 11.44 -30.40
N THR A 49 19.66 10.11 -30.36
CA THR A 49 20.04 9.25 -31.48
C THR A 49 18.79 8.58 -32.07
N ASP A 50 18.90 8.00 -33.26
CA ASP A 50 17.80 7.22 -33.87
C ASP A 50 17.31 6.05 -32.99
N LYS A 51 18.05 5.66 -31.94
CA LYS A 51 17.78 4.47 -31.12
C LYS A 51 17.48 4.77 -29.65
N SER A 52 17.78 5.96 -29.16
CA SER A 52 17.58 6.32 -27.75
C SER A 52 17.63 7.82 -27.52
N THR A 53 17.00 8.23 -26.43
CA THR A 53 17.01 9.62 -25.95
C THR A 53 17.64 9.67 -24.57
N ASP A 54 17.93 10.87 -24.09
CA ASP A 54 18.41 11.05 -22.70
C ASP A 54 17.31 10.70 -21.68
N LEU A 55 16.04 10.64 -22.09
CA LEU A 55 14.91 10.30 -21.21
C LEU A 55 14.76 8.80 -20.99
N SER A 56 15.26 7.96 -21.91
CA SER A 56 15.20 6.49 -21.77
C SER A 56 15.89 5.98 -20.50
N GLU A 57 16.86 6.73 -19.98
CA GLU A 57 17.57 6.38 -18.74
C GLU A 57 16.66 6.47 -17.49
N PHE A 58 15.55 7.22 -17.57
CA PHE A 58 14.58 7.38 -16.47
C PHE A 58 13.47 6.32 -16.47
N ASP A 59 13.43 5.43 -17.46
CA ASP A 59 12.44 4.34 -17.50
C ASP A 59 12.53 3.41 -16.28
N VAL A 60 13.69 3.37 -15.61
CA VAL A 60 13.87 2.59 -14.38
C VAL A 60 12.92 3.01 -13.25
N PHE A 61 12.52 4.30 -13.21
CA PHE A 61 11.56 4.79 -12.21
C PHE A 61 10.13 4.35 -12.53
N ARG A 62 9.79 4.07 -13.81
CA ARG A 62 8.46 3.56 -14.17
C ARG A 62 8.18 2.15 -13.63
N MET A 63 9.23 1.42 -13.25
CA MET A 63 9.10 0.09 -12.67
C MET A 63 8.86 0.13 -11.15
N GLN A 64 8.99 1.31 -10.53
CA GLN A 64 8.76 1.49 -9.10
C GLN A 64 7.30 1.93 -8.90
N SER A 65 6.56 1.26 -8.02
CA SER A 65 5.17 1.58 -7.72
C SER A 65 5.01 2.87 -6.90
N ASP A 66 6.06 3.27 -6.20
CA ASP A 66 6.16 4.47 -5.36
C ASP A 66 6.80 5.67 -6.08
N ALA A 67 6.99 5.60 -7.40
CA ALA A 67 7.61 6.67 -8.18
C ALA A 67 6.69 7.25 -9.26
N THR A 68 6.67 8.58 -9.36
CA THR A 68 6.10 9.30 -10.50
C THR A 68 7.20 10.09 -11.20
N ILE A 69 7.50 9.72 -12.44
CA ILE A 69 8.48 10.41 -13.30
C ILE A 69 7.76 11.37 -14.25
N LEU A 70 8.13 12.65 -14.21
CA LEU A 70 7.59 13.70 -15.08
C LEU A 70 8.72 14.36 -15.86
N ALA A 71 8.73 14.21 -17.18
CA ALA A 71 9.72 14.87 -18.03
C ALA A 71 9.18 16.22 -18.51
N ILE A 72 9.99 17.28 -18.42
CA ILE A 72 9.55 18.67 -18.67
C ILE A 72 10.53 19.35 -19.65
N SER A 73 10.01 19.95 -20.72
CA SER A 73 10.77 20.88 -21.57
C SER A 73 9.92 22.06 -22.01
N GLY A 74 10.55 23.01 -22.72
CA GLY A 74 9.86 24.15 -23.32
C GLY A 74 9.08 23.84 -24.61
N ASP A 75 9.02 22.57 -25.03
CA ASP A 75 8.35 22.17 -26.26
C ASP A 75 6.83 22.09 -26.11
N SER A 76 6.12 22.02 -27.24
CA SER A 76 4.66 21.90 -27.25
C SER A 76 4.21 20.44 -27.15
N ILE A 77 2.98 20.21 -26.68
CA ILE A 77 2.35 18.87 -26.67
C ILE A 77 2.32 18.18 -28.05
N TYR A 78 2.35 18.95 -29.15
CA TYR A 78 2.42 18.39 -30.51
C TYR A 78 3.80 17.82 -30.82
N SER A 79 4.86 18.51 -30.37
CA SER A 79 6.23 18.04 -30.47
C SER A 79 6.43 16.81 -29.58
N HIS A 80 5.99 16.88 -28.32
CA HIS A 80 6.05 15.76 -27.38
C HIS A 80 5.38 14.51 -27.92
N ARG A 81 4.19 14.64 -28.52
CA ARG A 81 3.51 13.48 -29.10
C ARG A 81 4.33 12.83 -30.21
N ALA A 82 4.90 13.63 -31.11
CA ALA A 82 5.76 13.12 -32.19
C ALA A 82 7.06 12.52 -31.64
N PHE A 83 7.64 13.14 -30.60
CA PHE A 83 8.85 12.67 -29.94
C PHE A 83 8.63 11.33 -29.23
N ALA A 84 7.55 11.22 -28.46
CA ALA A 84 7.15 9.98 -27.82
C ALA A 84 6.88 8.86 -28.81
N GLU A 85 6.18 9.14 -29.92
CA GLU A 85 5.93 8.15 -30.98
C GLU A 85 7.20 7.71 -31.71
N THR A 86 8.13 8.65 -31.96
CA THR A 86 9.37 8.36 -32.70
C THR A 86 10.35 7.51 -31.88
N HIS A 87 10.42 7.76 -30.57
CA HIS A 87 11.38 7.12 -29.68
C HIS A 87 10.76 6.10 -28.72
N ASP A 88 9.49 5.75 -28.93
CA ASP A 88 8.73 4.80 -28.09
C ASP A 88 8.77 5.15 -26.59
N LEU A 89 8.64 6.45 -26.28
CA LEU A 89 8.70 6.94 -24.90
C LEU A 89 7.34 6.80 -24.22
N HIS A 90 7.35 6.18 -23.05
CA HIS A 90 6.16 5.95 -22.24
C HIS A 90 6.04 6.91 -21.05
N LEU A 91 7.02 7.78 -20.87
CA LEU A 91 7.07 8.80 -19.82
C LEU A 91 6.06 9.93 -20.10
N PRO A 92 5.39 10.47 -19.07
CA PRO A 92 4.69 11.74 -19.16
C PRO A 92 5.61 12.87 -19.65
N LEU A 93 5.27 13.50 -20.77
CA LEU A 93 6.00 14.66 -21.32
C LEU A 93 5.17 15.93 -21.12
N LEU A 94 5.63 16.85 -20.28
CA LEU A 94 4.94 18.07 -19.86
C LEU A 94 5.51 19.28 -20.60
N ALA A 95 4.61 20.07 -21.19
CA ALA A 95 4.94 21.19 -22.05
C ALA A 95 4.97 22.52 -21.28
N ASP A 96 6.16 22.92 -20.82
CA ASP A 96 6.42 24.22 -20.18
C ASP A 96 6.74 25.30 -21.23
N VAL A 97 5.83 25.51 -22.18
CA VAL A 97 6.03 26.40 -23.34
C VAL A 97 6.38 27.85 -22.92
N ARG A 98 5.98 28.26 -21.72
CA ARG A 98 6.27 29.60 -21.18
C ARG A 98 7.56 29.67 -20.37
N GLY A 99 8.15 28.53 -19.99
CA GLY A 99 9.33 28.46 -19.14
C GLY A 99 9.08 28.84 -17.68
N GLU A 100 7.81 28.90 -17.25
CA GLU A 100 7.43 29.36 -15.90
C GLU A 100 7.87 28.34 -14.84
N VAL A 101 7.76 27.05 -15.16
CA VAL A 101 8.21 25.97 -14.27
C VAL A 101 9.73 25.90 -14.27
N ALA A 102 10.38 26.01 -15.44
CA ALA A 102 11.83 26.06 -15.53
C ALA A 102 12.41 27.22 -14.69
N GLU A 103 11.81 28.40 -14.75
CA GLU A 103 12.20 29.56 -13.93
C GLU A 103 11.96 29.32 -12.43
N ALA A 104 10.78 28.81 -12.05
CA ALA A 104 10.46 28.54 -10.64
C ALA A 104 11.41 27.51 -10.01
N TYR A 105 11.85 26.52 -10.79
CA TYR A 105 12.83 25.51 -10.36
C TYR A 105 14.28 26.00 -10.53
N GLY A 106 14.48 27.15 -11.17
CA GLY A 106 15.77 27.79 -11.39
C GLY A 106 16.69 27.02 -12.33
N VAL A 107 16.09 26.37 -13.34
CA VAL A 107 16.72 25.53 -14.38
C VAL A 107 16.62 26.15 -15.77
N GLU A 108 16.24 27.42 -15.89
CA GLU A 108 16.32 28.19 -17.13
C GLU A 108 17.77 28.33 -17.61
N SER A 109 18.05 28.17 -18.90
CA SER A 109 19.43 28.21 -19.43
C SER A 109 19.88 29.61 -19.84
N GLY A 110 18.94 30.52 -20.11
CA GLY A 110 19.20 31.80 -20.79
C GLY A 110 19.52 31.68 -22.28
N ASP A 111 19.57 30.47 -22.87
CA ASP A 111 19.71 30.24 -24.30
C ASP A 111 18.33 30.20 -24.98
N THR A 112 18.13 31.10 -25.94
CA THR A 112 16.92 31.16 -26.76
C THR A 112 16.61 29.86 -27.53
N ARG A 113 17.62 29.04 -27.80
CA ARG A 113 17.46 27.77 -28.53
C ARG A 113 17.06 26.61 -27.63
N TYR A 114 17.54 26.63 -26.39
CA TYR A 114 17.34 25.57 -25.40
C TYR A 114 16.96 26.21 -24.08
N PRO A 115 15.74 26.74 -23.91
CA PRO A 115 15.38 27.60 -22.79
C PRO A 115 15.50 26.91 -21.42
N THR A 116 15.49 25.59 -21.40
CA THR A 116 15.57 24.76 -20.20
C THR A 116 16.93 24.03 -20.15
N ARG A 117 17.58 24.01 -18.98
CA ARG A 117 18.77 23.17 -18.74
C ARG A 117 18.36 21.73 -18.50
N ARG A 118 19.25 20.79 -18.80
CA ARG A 118 19.08 19.41 -18.33
C ARG A 118 19.21 19.42 -16.81
N ALA A 119 18.20 18.91 -16.11
CA ALA A 119 18.20 18.87 -14.66
C ALA A 119 17.31 17.76 -14.13
N VAL A 120 17.61 17.28 -12.94
CA VAL A 120 16.82 16.28 -12.21
C VAL A 120 16.52 16.81 -10.82
N VAL A 121 15.27 16.67 -10.39
CA VAL A 121 14.84 17.00 -9.04
C VAL A 121 14.06 15.80 -8.49
N VAL A 122 14.42 15.33 -7.30
CA VAL A 122 13.63 14.33 -6.56
C VAL A 122 12.89 15.07 -5.46
N ILE A 123 11.60 14.79 -5.33
CA ILE A 123 10.68 15.42 -4.40
C ILE A 123 10.03 14.31 -3.57
N ASP A 124 10.06 14.46 -2.24
CA ASP A 124 9.39 13.52 -1.35
C ASP A 124 7.85 13.65 -1.39
N LEU A 125 7.17 12.79 -0.62
CA LEU A 125 5.71 12.75 -0.58
C LEU A 125 5.09 14.02 0.02
N LYS A 126 5.85 14.77 0.82
CA LYS A 126 5.45 16.04 1.44
C LYS A 126 5.74 17.24 0.52
N GLY A 127 6.32 17.00 -0.66
CA GLY A 127 6.64 18.01 -1.65
C GLY A 127 7.96 18.75 -1.39
N GLN A 128 8.83 18.25 -0.50
CA GLN A 128 10.16 18.82 -0.30
C GLN A 128 11.16 18.24 -1.30
N VAL A 129 12.07 19.08 -1.79
CA VAL A 129 13.16 18.67 -2.67
C VAL A 129 14.21 17.89 -1.85
N THR A 130 14.42 16.62 -2.14
CA THR A 130 15.40 15.77 -1.45
C THR A 130 16.70 15.59 -2.23
N TYR A 131 16.65 15.81 -3.55
CA TYR A 131 17.84 15.80 -4.40
C TYR A 131 17.65 16.74 -5.57
N ARG A 132 18.74 17.39 -5.98
CA ARG A 132 18.74 18.27 -7.13
C ARG A 132 20.08 18.25 -7.87
N TRP A 133 20.01 18.13 -9.18
CA TRP A 133 21.15 18.21 -10.07
C TRP A 133 20.77 18.99 -11.34
N ALA A 134 21.66 19.85 -11.82
CA ALA A 134 21.50 20.52 -13.11
C ALA A 134 22.84 20.52 -13.83
N ALA A 135 22.78 20.27 -15.12
CA ALA A 135 23.94 20.30 -16.01
C ALA A 135 24.48 21.72 -16.15
N ASP A 136 25.81 21.84 -16.14
CA ASP A 136 26.50 23.08 -16.49
C ASP A 136 26.69 23.20 -18.02
N ASP A 137 26.74 22.05 -18.73
CA ASP A 137 26.86 21.94 -20.18
C ASP A 137 25.68 21.14 -20.79
N VAL A 138 25.23 21.51 -21.99
CA VAL A 138 24.09 20.83 -22.64
C VAL A 138 24.35 19.36 -22.97
N GLU A 139 25.61 18.93 -23.07
CA GLU A 139 26.00 17.54 -23.33
C GLU A 139 26.13 16.72 -22.03
N GLU A 140 26.21 17.37 -20.87
CA GLU A 140 26.39 16.70 -19.57
C GLU A 140 25.13 15.94 -19.14
N ARG A 141 25.27 14.64 -18.84
CA ARG A 141 24.17 13.76 -18.46
C ARG A 141 24.08 13.56 -16.94
N PRO A 142 22.88 13.31 -16.40
CA PRO A 142 22.70 13.00 -14.99
C PRO A 142 23.38 11.68 -14.62
N ASP A 143 23.90 11.60 -13.41
CA ASP A 143 24.26 10.32 -12.78
C ASP A 143 22.98 9.65 -12.27
N ILE A 144 22.43 8.73 -13.06
CA ILE A 144 21.17 8.02 -12.73
C ILE A 144 21.31 7.20 -11.44
N ASP A 145 22.48 6.63 -11.16
CA ASP A 145 22.69 5.88 -9.92
C ASP A 145 22.59 6.82 -8.71
N ALA A 146 23.03 8.09 -8.84
CA ALA A 146 22.84 9.10 -7.80
C ALA A 146 21.36 9.46 -7.61
N VAL A 147 20.59 9.61 -8.70
CA VAL A 147 19.14 9.86 -8.63
C VAL A 147 18.43 8.69 -7.96
N GLN A 148 18.78 7.44 -8.30
CA GLN A 148 18.20 6.25 -7.67
C GLN A 148 18.53 6.15 -6.19
N ARG A 149 19.77 6.47 -5.79
CA ARG A 149 20.13 6.53 -4.36
C ARG A 149 19.34 7.59 -3.61
N ALA A 150 19.16 8.77 -4.21
CA ALA A 150 18.35 9.83 -3.62
C ALA A 150 16.88 9.43 -3.47
N PHE A 151 16.30 8.84 -4.51
CA PHE A 151 14.96 8.27 -4.49
C PHE A 151 14.79 7.23 -3.37
N ALA A 152 15.72 6.27 -3.31
CA ALA A 152 15.71 5.20 -2.30
C ALA A 152 15.91 5.70 -0.87
N ALA A 153 16.55 6.86 -0.70
CA ALA A 153 16.77 7.48 0.61
C ALA A 153 15.56 8.29 1.13
N VAL A 154 14.52 8.49 0.31
CA VAL A 154 13.29 9.15 0.79
C VAL A 154 12.56 8.21 1.74
N GLY A 155 12.46 8.60 3.02
CA GLY A 155 11.65 7.97 4.05
C GLY A 155 10.52 8.91 4.51
N ASP A 156 9.52 8.35 5.20
CA ASP A 156 8.44 9.09 5.85
C ASP A 156 7.83 8.22 6.97
N ALA A 157 8.25 8.43 8.21
CA ALA A 157 7.84 7.60 9.35
C ALA A 157 6.30 7.60 9.58
N GLU A 158 5.65 8.76 9.45
CA GLU A 158 4.19 8.89 9.62
C GLU A 158 3.42 8.11 8.55
N LEU A 159 3.88 8.20 7.30
CA LEU A 159 3.33 7.40 6.21
C LEU A 159 3.60 5.91 6.42
N ALA A 160 4.80 5.55 6.87
CA ALA A 160 5.17 4.16 7.10
C ALA A 160 4.26 3.50 8.14
N GLU A 161 4.00 4.17 9.27
CA GLU A 161 3.07 3.73 10.31
C GLU A 161 1.63 3.66 9.80
N THR A 162 1.17 4.68 9.06
CA THR A 162 -0.18 4.70 8.47
C THR A 162 -0.39 3.52 7.51
N GLN A 163 0.56 3.29 6.60
CA GLN A 163 0.52 2.16 5.66
C GLN A 163 0.57 0.81 6.37
N TYR A 164 1.29 0.72 7.49
CA TYR A 164 1.31 -0.49 8.31
C TYR A 164 -0.06 -0.75 8.96
N SER A 165 -0.70 0.27 9.52
CA SER A 165 -2.04 0.15 10.10
C SER A 165 -3.07 -0.29 9.05
N GLU A 166 -3.10 0.36 7.88
CA GLU A 166 -3.97 -0.04 6.77
C GLU A 166 -3.69 -1.48 6.30
N ALA A 167 -2.42 -1.90 6.28
CA ALA A 167 -2.05 -3.28 5.95
C ALA A 167 -2.55 -4.29 6.99
N CYS A 168 -2.50 -3.97 8.29
CA CYS A 168 -3.04 -4.81 9.36
C CYS A 168 -4.56 -4.95 9.26
N GLU A 169 -5.29 -3.89 8.88
CA GLU A 169 -6.73 -3.96 8.62
C GLU A 169 -7.03 -4.92 7.46
N ARG A 170 -6.32 -4.80 6.34
CA ARG A 170 -6.49 -5.71 5.18
C ARG A 170 -6.07 -7.14 5.46
N TYR A 171 -5.04 -7.33 6.28
CA TYR A 171 -4.67 -8.65 6.77
C TYR A 171 -5.82 -9.28 7.58
N SER A 172 -6.46 -8.50 8.45
CA SER A 172 -7.59 -8.98 9.26
C SER A 172 -8.79 -9.34 8.37
N GLU A 173 -9.14 -8.50 7.39
CA GLU A 173 -10.16 -8.83 6.38
C GLU A 173 -9.86 -10.15 5.64
N GLY A 174 -8.61 -10.33 5.19
CA GLY A 174 -8.20 -11.56 4.50
C GLY A 174 -8.20 -12.79 5.40
N ARG A 175 -7.84 -12.63 6.68
CA ARG A 175 -7.90 -13.68 7.69
C ARG A 175 -9.34 -14.10 7.97
N ASP A 176 -10.26 -13.16 8.10
CA ASP A 176 -11.67 -13.45 8.40
C ASP A 176 -12.33 -14.18 7.23
N ALA A 177 -12.09 -13.73 5.99
CA ALA A 177 -12.50 -14.45 4.78
C ALA A 177 -11.90 -15.87 4.72
N PHE A 178 -10.63 -16.04 5.10
CA PHE A 178 -10.02 -17.36 5.18
C PHE A 178 -10.73 -18.27 6.19
N ILE A 179 -11.12 -17.76 7.37
CA ILE A 179 -11.86 -18.52 8.39
C ILE A 179 -13.23 -18.95 7.86
N GLU A 180 -13.97 -18.04 7.20
CA GLU A 180 -15.25 -18.34 6.56
C GLU A 180 -15.07 -19.42 5.47
N GLY A 181 -14.04 -19.29 4.63
CA GLY A 181 -13.65 -20.28 3.63
C GLY A 181 -13.35 -21.65 4.24
N MET A 182 -12.61 -21.70 5.35
CA MET A 182 -12.36 -22.94 6.09
C MET A 182 -13.62 -23.54 6.70
N GLY A 183 -14.59 -22.72 7.10
CA GLY A 183 -15.93 -23.17 7.50
C GLY A 183 -16.67 -23.87 6.36
N ALA A 184 -16.71 -23.25 5.18
CA ALA A 184 -17.31 -23.83 3.99
C ALA A 184 -16.58 -25.10 3.51
N TYR A 185 -15.24 -25.09 3.56
CA TYR A 185 -14.39 -26.20 3.18
C TYR A 185 -14.66 -27.44 4.02
N ARG A 186 -14.75 -27.30 5.36
CA ARG A 186 -15.12 -28.39 6.28
C ARG A 186 -16.52 -28.96 5.98
N ASN A 187 -17.45 -28.09 5.62
CA ASN A 187 -18.80 -28.47 5.20
C ASN A 187 -18.85 -29.09 3.79
N ARG A 188 -17.71 -29.20 3.10
CA ARG A 188 -17.57 -29.67 1.72
C ARG A 188 -18.34 -28.81 0.71
N ASP A 189 -18.60 -27.56 1.06
CA ASP A 189 -19.13 -26.56 0.14
C ASP A 189 -17.98 -25.93 -0.64
N TRP A 190 -17.46 -26.68 -1.61
CA TRP A 190 -16.25 -26.31 -2.34
C TRP A 190 -16.37 -25.02 -3.14
N VAL A 191 -17.57 -24.69 -3.62
CA VAL A 191 -17.81 -23.48 -4.42
C VAL A 191 -17.78 -22.25 -3.50
N LEU A 192 -18.47 -22.33 -2.36
CA LEU A 192 -18.42 -21.25 -1.38
C LEU A 192 -17.00 -21.08 -0.82
N ALA A 193 -16.34 -22.18 -0.42
CA ALA A 193 -14.98 -22.15 0.09
C ALA A 193 -14.01 -21.48 -0.89
N ASN A 194 -14.08 -21.83 -2.17
CA ASN A 194 -13.23 -21.23 -3.19
C ASN A 194 -13.50 -19.72 -3.36
N GLY A 195 -14.75 -19.27 -3.26
CA GLY A 195 -15.09 -17.86 -3.30
C GLY A 195 -14.50 -17.07 -2.14
N GLU A 196 -14.59 -17.61 -0.92
CA GLU A 196 -14.01 -16.98 0.27
C GLU A 196 -12.47 -16.98 0.24
N PHE A 197 -11.84 -18.04 -0.27
CA PHE A 197 -10.38 -18.06 -0.45
C PHE A 197 -9.91 -17.06 -1.51
N GLU A 198 -10.67 -16.84 -2.58
CA GLU A 198 -10.37 -15.79 -3.56
C GLU A 198 -10.45 -14.39 -2.94
N ALA A 199 -11.49 -14.13 -2.13
CA ALA A 199 -11.62 -12.88 -1.38
C ALA A 199 -10.47 -12.68 -0.37
N ALA A 200 -10.09 -13.74 0.34
CA ALA A 200 -8.95 -13.74 1.26
C ALA A 200 -7.64 -13.42 0.52
N ALA A 201 -7.40 -14.04 -0.63
CA ALA A 201 -6.20 -13.81 -1.43
C ALA A 201 -6.09 -12.36 -1.91
N GLU A 202 -7.19 -11.75 -2.38
CA GLU A 202 -7.23 -10.35 -2.80
C GLU A 202 -6.88 -9.40 -1.64
N ALA A 203 -7.50 -9.60 -0.47
CA ALA A 203 -7.22 -8.78 0.70
C ALA A 203 -5.75 -8.92 1.17
N LEU A 204 -5.20 -10.13 1.14
CA LEU A 204 -3.82 -10.40 1.56
C LEU A 204 -2.77 -9.87 0.57
N GLU A 205 -3.07 -9.82 -0.72
CA GLU A 205 -2.21 -9.17 -1.71
C GLU A 205 -2.07 -7.67 -1.39
N ILE A 206 -3.20 -7.00 -1.12
CA ILE A 206 -3.22 -5.58 -0.73
C ILE A 206 -2.47 -5.38 0.60
N ALA A 207 -2.66 -6.27 1.58
CA ALA A 207 -1.94 -6.22 2.85
C ALA A 207 -0.42 -6.34 2.65
N CYS A 208 0.04 -7.31 1.84
CA CYS A 208 1.46 -7.48 1.53
C CYS A 208 2.06 -6.22 0.89
N ASP A 209 1.35 -5.59 -0.03
CA ASP A 209 1.81 -4.34 -0.66
C ASP A 209 1.84 -3.16 0.32
N GLY A 210 0.89 -3.08 1.25
CA GLY A 210 0.95 -2.14 2.37
C GLY A 210 2.16 -2.37 3.28
N PHE A 211 2.43 -3.62 3.68
CA PHE A 211 3.61 -3.96 4.50
C PHE A 211 4.94 -3.66 3.79
N ARG A 212 5.05 -3.94 2.48
CA ARG A 212 6.24 -3.56 1.69
C ARG A 212 6.44 -2.05 1.64
N ARG A 213 5.35 -1.28 1.46
CA ARG A 213 5.41 0.19 1.47
C ARG A 213 5.80 0.73 2.85
N SER A 214 5.24 0.20 3.93
CA SER A 214 5.64 0.61 5.30
C SER A 214 7.14 0.37 5.54
N THR A 215 7.65 -0.82 5.17
CA THR A 215 9.08 -1.17 5.24
C THR A 215 9.95 -0.19 4.43
N ARG A 216 9.48 0.19 3.24
CA ARG A 216 10.19 1.08 2.30
C ARG A 216 10.33 2.51 2.83
N PHE A 217 9.34 3.02 3.55
CA PHE A 217 9.34 4.39 4.06
C PHE A 217 9.82 4.52 5.50
N SER A 218 9.99 3.39 6.20
CA SER A 218 10.49 3.39 7.56
C SER A 218 11.91 3.98 7.66
N GLU A 219 12.11 4.82 8.67
CA GLU A 219 13.40 5.42 9.01
C GLU A 219 14.04 4.75 10.25
N ASP A 220 13.31 3.88 10.95
CA ASP A 220 13.73 3.21 12.19
C ASP A 220 13.86 1.70 12.01
N GLU A 221 15.06 1.15 12.26
CA GLU A 221 15.36 -0.27 12.07
C GLU A 221 14.51 -1.19 12.97
N THR A 222 14.12 -0.75 14.16
CA THR A 222 13.33 -1.55 15.11
C THR A 222 11.87 -1.62 14.67
N VAL A 223 11.32 -0.50 14.19
CA VAL A 223 9.99 -0.44 13.60
C VAL A 223 9.95 -1.26 12.30
N THR A 224 10.99 -1.15 11.46
CA THR A 224 11.12 -1.95 10.23
C THR A 224 11.05 -3.45 10.49
N GLN A 225 11.66 -3.96 11.58
CA GLN A 225 11.56 -5.38 11.93
C GLN A 225 10.12 -5.83 12.24
N SER A 226 9.30 -4.92 12.79
CA SER A 226 7.88 -5.18 13.04
C SER A 226 7.11 -5.24 11.72
N PHE A 227 7.39 -4.32 10.81
CA PHE A 227 6.79 -4.29 9.46
C PHE A 227 7.14 -5.54 8.65
N GLU A 228 8.41 -5.94 8.65
CA GLU A 228 8.87 -7.19 8.01
C GLU A 228 8.29 -8.44 8.65
N ARG A 229 7.97 -8.42 9.95
CA ARG A 229 7.23 -9.51 10.60
C ARG A 229 5.80 -9.55 10.08
N GLY A 230 5.11 -8.42 9.97
CA GLY A 230 3.78 -8.34 9.38
C GLY A 230 3.73 -8.89 7.96
N LEU A 231 4.67 -8.49 7.10
CA LEU A 231 4.80 -9.01 5.73
C LEU A 231 4.95 -10.54 5.71
N ARG A 232 5.86 -11.09 6.52
CA ARG A 232 6.08 -12.54 6.57
C ARG A 232 4.84 -13.32 7.00
N VAL A 233 4.07 -12.78 7.95
CA VAL A 233 2.83 -13.40 8.43
C VAL A 233 1.76 -13.37 7.33
N ALA A 234 1.60 -12.23 6.65
CA ALA A 234 0.66 -12.09 5.53
C ALA A 234 1.02 -13.01 4.35
N GLU A 235 2.30 -13.10 3.97
CA GLU A 235 2.76 -14.00 2.91
C GLU A 235 2.57 -15.48 3.28
N ALA A 236 2.77 -15.84 4.55
CA ALA A 236 2.52 -17.20 5.03
C ALA A 236 1.04 -17.57 4.98
N LEU A 237 0.15 -16.66 5.41
CA LEU A 237 -1.30 -16.86 5.30
C LEU A 237 -1.76 -16.91 3.84
N GLY A 238 -1.27 -16.01 2.98
CA GLY A 238 -1.60 -16.01 1.55
C GLY A 238 -1.25 -17.33 0.88
N ARG A 239 -0.10 -17.91 1.22
CA ARG A 239 0.28 -19.24 0.72
C ARG A 239 -0.69 -20.35 1.16
N ALA A 240 -1.15 -20.31 2.42
CA ALA A 240 -2.14 -21.27 2.91
C ALA A 240 -3.47 -21.11 2.18
N VAL A 241 -3.93 -19.87 2.01
CA VAL A 241 -5.14 -19.51 1.26
C VAL A 241 -5.09 -20.05 -0.17
N ASP A 242 -3.98 -19.83 -0.89
CA ASP A 242 -3.80 -20.32 -2.26
C ASP A 242 -3.91 -21.85 -2.34
N LEU A 243 -3.25 -22.56 -1.42
CA LEU A 243 -3.26 -24.03 -1.39
C LEU A 243 -4.66 -24.58 -1.06
N PHE A 244 -5.37 -23.97 -0.11
CA PHE A 244 -6.74 -24.35 0.20
C PHE A 244 -7.73 -24.02 -0.93
N GLY A 245 -7.54 -22.90 -1.62
CA GLY A 245 -8.25 -22.55 -2.85
C GLY A 245 -8.08 -23.60 -3.94
N ASP A 246 -6.82 -23.94 -4.25
CA ASP A 246 -6.50 -25.00 -5.21
C ASP A 246 -7.08 -26.36 -4.80
N ALA A 247 -7.05 -26.68 -3.49
CA ALA A 247 -7.62 -27.91 -2.96
C ALA A 247 -9.15 -27.94 -3.14
N ALA A 248 -9.84 -26.84 -2.81
CA ALA A 248 -11.29 -26.70 -2.99
C ALA A 248 -11.67 -26.84 -4.47
N GLY A 249 -10.93 -26.20 -5.38
CA GLY A 249 -11.10 -26.33 -6.82
C GLY A 249 -10.91 -27.77 -7.32
N ALA A 250 -9.91 -28.49 -6.79
CA ALA A 250 -9.69 -29.90 -7.10
C ALA A 250 -10.87 -30.77 -6.63
N HIS A 251 -11.37 -30.58 -5.42
CA HIS A 251 -12.56 -31.29 -4.93
C HIS A 251 -13.83 -30.96 -5.73
N ALA A 252 -14.05 -29.68 -6.06
CA ALA A 252 -15.19 -29.23 -6.87
C ALA A 252 -15.20 -29.86 -8.27
N SER A 253 -14.03 -30.07 -8.87
CA SER A 253 -13.87 -30.71 -10.18
C SER A 253 -13.87 -32.24 -10.14
N GLY A 254 -13.92 -32.84 -8.94
CA GLY A 254 -13.95 -34.28 -8.72
C GLY A 254 -12.56 -34.95 -8.63
N ASP A 255 -11.48 -34.17 -8.61
CA ASP A 255 -10.11 -34.66 -8.40
C ASP A 255 -9.75 -34.66 -6.90
N GLY A 256 -10.43 -35.52 -6.14
CA GLY A 256 -10.25 -35.58 -4.69
C GLY A 256 -8.85 -35.99 -4.25
N GLN A 257 -8.14 -36.80 -5.05
CA GLN A 257 -6.77 -37.20 -4.71
C GLN A 257 -5.83 -35.99 -4.73
N ARG A 258 -5.93 -35.15 -5.76
CA ARG A 258 -5.18 -33.90 -5.82
C ARG A 258 -5.59 -32.94 -4.70
N GLY A 259 -6.89 -32.84 -4.41
CA GLY A 259 -7.42 -32.03 -3.32
C GLY A 259 -6.81 -32.37 -1.96
N GLU A 260 -6.73 -33.66 -1.63
CA GLU A 260 -6.13 -34.11 -0.36
C GLU A 260 -4.62 -33.79 -0.28
N THR A 261 -3.87 -33.96 -1.37
CA THR A 261 -2.44 -33.61 -1.39
C THR A 261 -2.22 -32.11 -1.17
N LEU A 262 -3.03 -31.27 -1.82
CA LEU A 262 -2.97 -29.82 -1.63
C LEU A 262 -3.38 -29.39 -0.21
N ARG A 263 -4.35 -30.08 0.38
CA ARG A 263 -4.74 -29.89 1.79
C ARG A 263 -3.58 -30.19 2.74
N GLU A 264 -2.89 -31.31 2.57
CA GLU A 264 -1.72 -31.68 3.40
C GLU A 264 -0.58 -30.63 3.26
N GLU A 265 -0.35 -30.12 2.05
CA GLU A 265 0.59 -29.01 1.83
C GLU A 265 0.12 -27.72 2.51
N ALA A 266 -1.18 -27.42 2.46
CA ALA A 266 -1.78 -26.26 3.11
C ALA A 266 -1.63 -26.31 4.64
N GLU A 267 -1.81 -27.49 5.25
CA GLU A 267 -1.62 -27.69 6.69
C GLU A 267 -0.18 -27.40 7.14
N THR A 268 0.81 -27.73 6.29
CA THR A 268 2.20 -27.37 6.54
C THR A 268 2.41 -25.84 6.52
N ALA A 269 1.71 -25.13 5.63
CA ALA A 269 1.73 -23.68 5.57
C ALA A 269 1.04 -23.05 6.80
N VAL A 270 -0.07 -23.62 7.27
CA VAL A 270 -0.76 -23.18 8.49
C VAL A 270 0.11 -23.39 9.74
N GLU A 271 0.86 -24.49 9.82
CA GLU A 271 1.80 -24.70 10.93
C GLU A 271 2.89 -23.64 10.96
N THR A 272 3.41 -23.27 9.78
CA THR A 272 4.36 -22.14 9.66
C THR A 272 3.73 -20.83 10.15
N LEU A 273 2.46 -20.58 9.81
CA LEU A 273 1.73 -19.40 10.27
C LEU A 273 1.55 -19.40 11.80
N ARG A 274 1.22 -20.54 12.42
CA ARG A 274 1.12 -20.70 13.88
C ARG A 274 2.44 -20.33 14.57
N GLU A 275 3.56 -20.82 14.05
CA GLU A 275 4.89 -20.49 14.62
C GLU A 275 5.22 -18.99 14.53
N LEU A 276 4.76 -18.33 13.47
CA LEU A 276 4.98 -16.90 13.28
C LEU A 276 4.09 -16.03 14.18
N GLY A 277 2.86 -16.48 14.47
CA GLY A 277 1.84 -15.72 15.20
C GLY A 277 1.26 -14.54 14.38
N PRO A 278 0.34 -13.75 14.94
CA PRO A 278 -0.25 -12.60 14.24
C PRO A 278 0.78 -11.49 13.99
N PRO A 279 0.55 -10.59 13.01
CA PRO A 279 1.35 -9.38 12.85
C PRO A 279 1.34 -8.57 14.15
N PRO A 280 2.42 -7.84 14.50
CA PRO A 280 2.40 -6.91 15.62
C PRO A 280 1.24 -5.91 15.51
N ASP A 281 0.55 -5.64 16.62
CA ASP A 281 -0.49 -4.61 16.64
C ASP A 281 0.12 -3.23 16.32
N PRO A 282 -0.49 -2.42 15.43
CA PRO A 282 -0.07 -1.05 15.19
C PRO A 282 0.07 -0.19 16.46
N GLU A 283 -0.75 -0.41 17.49
CA GLU A 283 -0.69 0.34 18.76
C GLU A 283 0.50 -0.08 19.65
N ASP A 284 1.04 -1.28 19.43
CA ASP A 284 2.17 -1.84 20.17
C ASP A 284 3.53 -1.62 19.48
N LEU A 285 3.56 -0.83 18.40
CA LEU A 285 4.82 -0.52 17.71
C LEU A 285 5.81 0.19 18.65
N PRO A 286 7.11 -0.13 18.56
CA PRO A 286 8.12 0.54 19.36
C PRO A 286 8.13 2.04 19.04
N ALA A 287 8.13 2.88 20.07
CA ALA A 287 8.19 4.33 19.89
C ALA A 287 9.41 4.71 19.03
N THR A 288 9.18 5.50 17.98
CA THR A 288 10.27 5.97 17.10
C THR A 288 11.25 6.83 17.90
N LEU A 289 12.56 6.66 17.65
CA LEU A 289 13.62 7.36 18.38
C LEU A 289 13.58 8.90 18.30
N ASN A 290 12.69 9.47 17.49
CA ASN A 290 12.55 10.91 17.30
C ASN A 290 11.60 11.61 18.30
N ASP A 291 10.94 10.85 19.20
CA ASP A 291 9.99 11.42 20.15
C ASP A 291 10.63 11.96 21.45
N GLU A 292 11.97 11.91 21.59
CA GLU A 292 12.67 12.66 22.64
C GLU A 292 12.83 14.14 22.24
N ALA A 293 11.71 14.86 22.22
CA ALA A 293 11.75 16.32 22.37
C ALA A 293 12.50 16.66 23.68
N PRO A 294 13.45 17.62 23.68
CA PRO A 294 14.19 17.95 24.88
C PRO A 294 13.19 18.50 25.89
N THR A 295 13.00 17.77 27.00
CA THR A 295 12.22 18.24 28.15
C THR A 295 12.95 19.42 28.77
N GLY A 296 12.66 20.60 28.22
CA GLY A 296 13.13 21.88 28.71
C GLY A 296 12.62 22.11 30.12
N GLU A 297 13.57 22.16 31.05
CA GLU A 297 13.36 22.60 32.42
C GLU A 297 12.59 23.92 32.49
N GLY A 298 11.46 23.88 33.19
CA GLY A 298 11.09 24.86 34.21
C GLY A 298 10.80 26.29 33.76
N LEU A 299 9.52 26.61 33.54
CA LEU A 299 8.98 27.96 33.82
C LEU A 299 7.56 27.89 34.41
N SER A 300 7.49 28.18 35.71
CA SER A 300 6.47 28.95 36.44
C SER A 300 4.97 28.68 36.28
N LYS A 301 4.36 28.21 37.38
CA LYS A 301 2.93 28.40 37.74
C LYS A 301 2.48 29.87 37.60
N PRO A 302 1.18 30.07 37.36
CA PRO A 302 0.39 30.74 38.41
C PRO A 302 -0.89 29.98 38.81
N ALA A 303 -1.37 30.34 39.99
CA ALA A 303 -2.45 29.73 40.77
C ALA A 303 -3.87 30.20 40.35
N PRO A 304 -4.96 29.62 40.90
CA PRO A 304 -6.30 29.61 40.30
C PRO A 304 -7.18 30.80 40.70
N GLY A 305 -8.10 31.19 39.80
CA GLY A 305 -9.12 32.21 40.03
C GLY A 305 -10.50 31.73 39.53
N ARG A 306 -11.49 31.83 40.42
CA ARG A 306 -12.87 31.31 40.33
C ARG A 306 -13.81 32.22 39.51
N SER A 307 -14.86 31.63 38.92
CA SER A 307 -16.28 32.06 38.85
C SER A 307 -16.89 31.37 37.62
N GLY A 308 -17.89 30.50 37.66
CA GLY A 308 -19.14 30.55 38.43
C GLY A 308 -20.23 31.16 37.54
N LEU A 309 -21.03 30.33 36.86
CA LEU A 309 -22.43 30.65 36.51
C LEU A 309 -23.21 29.39 36.11
N ASP A 310 -24.22 29.10 36.93
CA ASP A 310 -25.27 28.10 36.74
C ASP A 310 -26.27 28.53 35.67
N THR A 311 -26.88 27.55 34.98
CA THR A 311 -28.35 27.49 34.83
C THR A 311 -28.79 26.06 34.61
N ASP A 312 -29.51 25.54 35.60
CA ASP A 312 -30.39 24.38 35.53
C ASP A 312 -31.51 24.55 34.49
N THR A 313 -31.96 23.46 33.86
CA THR A 313 -33.40 23.20 33.76
C THR A 313 -33.70 21.70 33.62
N ASP A 314 -34.50 21.23 34.59
CA ASP A 314 -35.15 19.92 34.72
C ASP A 314 -36.09 19.54 33.56
N GLY A 315 -36.41 18.24 33.46
CA GLY A 315 -37.79 17.83 33.10
C GLY A 315 -37.97 16.53 32.30
N VAL A 316 -38.10 15.41 33.01
CA VAL A 316 -38.58 14.05 32.60
C VAL A 316 -40.13 14.05 32.30
N PRO A 317 -40.89 12.95 32.06
CA PRO A 317 -40.76 11.64 31.35
C PRO A 317 -41.97 11.28 30.42
N ALA A 318 -41.95 10.05 29.84
CA ALA A 318 -43.03 9.03 29.87
C ALA A 318 -43.79 8.61 28.57
N ALA A 319 -43.65 7.30 28.28
CA ALA A 319 -44.70 6.27 28.07
C ALA A 319 -45.50 6.13 26.75
N GLY A 320 -45.74 4.85 26.38
CA GLY A 320 -46.78 4.33 25.48
C GLY A 320 -46.26 3.22 24.54
N ASP A 321 -46.36 1.91 24.86
CA ASP A 321 -47.50 0.99 24.59
C ASP A 321 -47.69 0.75 23.07
N THR A 322 -47.77 -0.43 22.44
CA THR A 322 -48.49 -1.68 22.75
C THR A 322 -48.17 -2.75 21.65
N THR A 323 -48.21 -4.04 22.01
CA THR A 323 -48.64 -5.27 21.28
C THR A 323 -48.60 -5.39 19.74
N ASP A 324 -48.11 -6.53 19.22
CA ASP A 324 -48.98 -7.57 18.60
C ASP A 324 -48.32 -8.97 18.59
N GLN A 325 -49.17 -10.02 18.68
CA GLN A 325 -48.87 -11.45 18.79
C GLN A 325 -49.22 -12.22 17.49
N GLY A 326 -48.62 -13.40 17.33
CA GLY A 326 -49.15 -14.53 16.55
C GLY A 326 -48.36 -14.80 15.25
N THR A 327 -48.04 -16.04 14.86
CA THR A 327 -48.59 -17.36 15.19
C THR A 327 -47.65 -18.46 14.66
N ASP A 328 -47.76 -19.64 15.28
CA ASP A 328 -47.11 -20.92 14.97
C ASP A 328 -47.23 -21.42 13.51
N ALA A 329 -46.26 -22.22 13.06
CA ALA A 329 -46.53 -23.56 12.52
C ALA A 329 -45.25 -24.41 12.34
N ASP A 330 -45.24 -25.48 13.12
CA ASP A 330 -44.51 -26.75 13.01
C ASP A 330 -44.60 -27.41 11.61
N LEU A 331 -43.55 -28.13 11.19
CA LEU A 331 -43.65 -29.55 10.79
C LEU A 331 -42.31 -30.16 10.32
N THR A 332 -42.22 -31.46 10.61
CA THR A 332 -41.07 -32.35 10.74
C THR A 332 -40.67 -33.15 9.47
N THR A 333 -39.50 -33.81 9.57
CA THR A 333 -39.14 -35.22 9.19
C THR A 333 -38.45 -35.58 7.85
N GLY A 334 -37.40 -36.44 7.99
CA GLY A 334 -36.91 -37.47 7.04
C GLY A 334 -35.37 -37.50 6.94
N ASP A 335 -34.58 -38.21 7.75
CA ASP A 335 -34.30 -39.66 7.91
C ASP A 335 -33.40 -40.34 6.84
N ARG A 336 -32.20 -40.74 7.31
CA ARG A 336 -31.32 -41.91 6.97
C ARG A 336 -30.71 -42.11 5.58
N SER A 337 -29.38 -42.34 5.55
CA SER A 337 -28.77 -43.70 5.61
C SER A 337 -27.23 -43.68 5.50
N GLN A 338 -26.61 -44.64 6.20
CA GLN A 338 -25.18 -44.88 6.42
C GLN A 338 -24.48 -45.62 5.26
N SER A 339 -23.15 -45.51 5.17
CA SER A 339 -22.27 -46.67 4.93
C SER A 339 -20.84 -46.41 5.43
N GLU A 340 -20.36 -47.30 6.30
CA GLU A 340 -19.02 -47.36 6.87
C GLU A 340 -17.99 -47.96 5.90
N GLY A 341 -16.72 -47.58 6.07
CA GLY A 341 -15.55 -48.18 5.44
C GLY A 341 -14.27 -47.73 6.17
N ASP A 342 -13.81 -48.57 7.08
CA ASP A 342 -12.64 -48.43 7.96
C ASP A 342 -11.32 -48.72 7.20
N THR A 343 -10.28 -47.88 7.35
CA THR A 343 -8.92 -48.27 7.84
C THR A 343 -7.82 -47.20 7.65
N ALA A 344 -6.97 -47.14 8.68
CA ALA A 344 -5.57 -46.70 8.74
C ALA A 344 -5.28 -45.23 9.11
N THR A 345 -5.03 -45.07 10.41
CA THR A 345 -4.46 -43.94 11.13
C THR A 345 -3.16 -43.44 10.48
N SER A 346 -3.24 -42.27 9.85
CA SER A 346 -2.14 -41.30 9.78
C SER A 346 -2.34 -40.37 10.98
N ASP A 347 -1.26 -39.93 11.65
CA ASP A 347 -1.33 -38.82 12.62
C ASP A 347 -1.60 -37.52 11.84
N SER A 348 -2.81 -37.43 11.25
CA SER A 348 -3.39 -36.20 10.75
C SER A 348 -3.87 -35.42 11.97
N ILE A 349 -3.46 -34.16 12.04
CA ILE A 349 -4.05 -33.15 12.92
C ILE A 349 -5.59 -33.28 12.82
N ASP A 350 -6.22 -33.63 13.93
CA ASP A 350 -7.62 -33.97 14.05
C ASP A 350 -8.49 -32.76 13.68
N ASP A 351 -9.75 -32.95 13.26
CA ASP A 351 -10.72 -31.85 13.14
C ASP A 351 -10.82 -31.02 14.45
N GLU A 352 -10.48 -31.64 15.59
CA GLU A 352 -10.39 -31.03 16.92
C GLU A 352 -9.22 -30.01 17.04
N ASP A 353 -8.11 -30.22 16.35
CA ASP A 353 -6.96 -29.29 16.32
C ASP A 353 -7.18 -28.12 15.34
N LEU A 354 -8.01 -28.33 14.30
CA LEU A 354 -8.49 -27.26 13.42
C LEU A 354 -9.57 -26.41 14.12
N GLU A 355 -10.42 -27.02 14.94
CA GLU A 355 -11.33 -26.30 15.84
C GLU A 355 -10.55 -25.52 16.91
N ALA A 356 -9.47 -26.09 17.46
CA ALA A 356 -8.59 -25.38 18.39
C ALA A 356 -7.93 -24.16 17.74
N LEU A 357 -7.51 -24.27 16.47
CA LEU A 357 -7.00 -23.13 15.69
C LEU A 357 -8.03 -22.02 15.49
N ALA A 358 -9.22 -22.38 15.01
CA ALA A 358 -10.28 -21.42 14.77
C ALA A 358 -10.69 -20.74 16.09
N ALA A 359 -10.76 -21.50 17.19
CA ALA A 359 -11.10 -20.99 18.51
C ALA A 359 -9.98 -20.16 19.16
N GLU A 360 -8.71 -20.48 18.93
CA GLU A 360 -7.55 -19.71 19.42
C GLU A 360 -7.43 -18.36 18.67
N ILE A 361 -7.81 -18.35 17.39
CA ILE A 361 -7.95 -17.12 16.60
C ILE A 361 -9.15 -16.29 17.06
N GLU A 362 -10.31 -16.89 17.33
CA GLU A 362 -11.50 -16.21 17.86
C GLU A 362 -11.31 -15.67 19.29
N THR A 363 -10.54 -16.34 20.15
CA THR A 363 -10.38 -15.94 21.57
C THR A 363 -9.45 -14.74 21.77
N GLN A 364 -8.62 -14.38 20.79
CA GLN A 364 -7.79 -13.17 20.85
C GLN A 364 -8.61 -11.87 20.66
N GLU A 365 -9.74 -11.91 19.95
CA GLU A 365 -10.68 -10.78 19.84
C GLU A 365 -11.36 -10.46 21.18
N ALA A 366 -11.58 -11.47 22.02
CA ALA A 366 -12.26 -11.30 23.31
C ALA A 366 -11.36 -10.69 24.41
N SER A 367 -10.03 -10.77 24.28
CA SER A 367 -9.10 -10.13 25.21
C SER A 367 -8.88 -8.64 24.93
N ASP A 368 -8.90 -8.21 23.66
CA ASP A 368 -8.69 -6.80 23.30
C ASP A 368 -9.93 -5.92 23.46
N GLY A 369 -11.14 -6.49 23.34
CA GLY A 369 -12.37 -5.75 23.64
C GLY A 369 -12.59 -5.39 25.12
N SER A 370 -11.69 -5.82 26.03
CA SER A 370 -11.85 -5.64 27.48
C SER A 370 -11.03 -4.50 28.10
N HIS A 371 -10.15 -3.83 27.34
CA HIS A 371 -9.38 -2.68 27.84
C HIS A 371 -9.68 -1.37 27.07
N ARG A 372 -10.98 -1.10 26.93
CA ARG A 372 -11.68 0.19 27.07
C ARG A 372 -11.04 1.49 26.57
#